data_AF-A0A6G1J275-F1
#
_entry.id   AF-A0A6G1J275-F1
#
_cell.length_a   1.000
_cell.length_b   1.000
_cell.length_c   1.000
_cell.angle_alpha   90.00
_cell.angle_beta   90.00
_cell.angle_gamma   90.00
#
_symmetry.space_group_name_H-M   'P 1'
#
loop_
_entity.id
_entity.type
_entity.pdbx_description
1 polymer ?
#
loop_
_entity_poly.entity_id
_entity_poly.type
_entity_poly.pdbx_seq_one_letter_code
_entity_poly.pdbx_strand_id
1 'polypeptide(L)'
;MTMMAPSSISSKLDILKCCRMALIHDMAESLVGDITPVDGVSKEEKSRRESETMNYICEKLLGKFNGGLNGQDIRKLWQEYEDSETLESNFVHDIDKVELITQMVEYERSEKGEKDLGEFTWVAKKIQSDEVKAWADQLLWERLQMWTEFGTEPSWADGTKPQSKPTI
;
A
#
# COMPACT_ATOMS: atom_id res chain seq x y z
N MET A 1 -7.01 4.55 -2.99
CA MET A 1 -8.20 4.16 -2.19
C MET A 1 -8.43 5.03 -0.94
N THR A 2 -7.52 5.96 -0.58
CA THR A 2 -7.67 6.83 0.62
C THR A 2 -9.00 7.60 0.70
N MET A 3 -9.57 8.00 -0.44
CA MET A 3 -10.87 8.70 -0.52
C MET A 3 -12.08 7.82 -0.17
N MET A 4 -11.90 6.50 -0.04
CA MET A 4 -12.97 5.55 0.31
C MET A 4 -13.09 5.33 1.82
N ALA A 5 -12.28 6.02 2.64
CA ALA A 5 -12.29 5.90 4.09
C ALA A 5 -13.71 6.14 4.67
N PRO A 6 -14.27 5.20 5.45
CA PRO A 6 -15.60 5.35 6.02
C PRO A 6 -15.56 6.43 7.11
N SER A 7 -16.72 6.97 7.48
CA SER A 7 -16.81 8.06 8.48
C SER A 7 -16.19 7.70 9.84
N SER A 8 -16.14 6.41 10.21
CA SER A 8 -15.48 5.93 11.43
C SER A 8 -13.98 6.21 11.48
N ILE A 9 -13.33 6.26 10.31
CA ILE A 9 -11.91 6.59 10.15
C ILE A 9 -11.74 8.06 9.76
N SER A 10 -12.45 8.51 8.72
CA SER A 10 -12.23 9.85 8.14
C SER A 10 -12.58 11.00 9.07
N SER A 11 -13.38 10.76 10.12
CA SER A 11 -13.61 11.74 11.20
C SER A 11 -12.39 12.01 12.08
N LYS A 12 -11.35 11.16 12.01
CA LYS A 12 -10.13 11.23 12.83
C LYS A 12 -8.88 11.56 12.01
N LEU A 13 -8.99 11.64 10.69
CA LEU A 13 -7.85 11.82 9.77
C LEU A 13 -8.02 13.07 8.91
N ASP A 14 -6.92 13.73 8.58
CA ASP A 14 -6.89 14.63 7.44
C ASP A 14 -6.80 13.83 6.13
N ILE A 15 -7.95 13.55 5.52
CA ILE A 15 -8.03 12.79 4.26
C ILE A 15 -7.29 13.49 3.12
N LEU A 16 -7.26 14.83 3.07
CA LEU A 16 -6.53 15.54 2.03
C LEU A 16 -5.02 15.29 2.19
N LYS A 17 -4.52 15.30 3.43
CA LYS A 17 -3.14 14.93 3.73
C LYS A 17 -2.85 13.47 3.35
N CYS A 18 -3.72 12.52 3.69
CA CYS A 18 -3.58 11.12 3.28
C CYS A 18 -3.50 10.97 1.76
N CYS A 19 -4.36 11.68 1.01
CA CYS A 19 -4.30 11.68 -0.46
C CYS A 19 -2.98 12.23 -0.99
N ARG A 20 -2.47 13.33 -0.42
CA ARG A 20 -1.18 13.91 -0.83
C ARG A 20 -0.03 12.96 -0.50
N MET A 21 -0.08 12.29 0.65
CA MET A 21 0.94 11.33 1.07
C MET A 21 0.96 10.11 0.15
N ALA A 22 -0.21 9.55 -0.17
CA ALA A 22 -0.32 8.45 -1.13
C ALA A 22 0.24 8.79 -2.51
N LEU A 23 0.09 10.04 -2.97
CA LEU A 23 0.69 10.49 -4.24
C LEU A 23 2.23 10.59 -4.22
N ILE A 24 2.83 10.66 -3.04
CA ILE A 24 4.24 11.00 -2.85
C ILE A 24 5.06 9.82 -2.32
N HIS A 25 4.45 8.87 -1.62
CA HIS A 25 5.18 7.83 -0.88
C HIS A 25 6.19 7.05 -1.75
N ASP A 26 5.78 6.60 -2.93
CA ASP A 26 6.65 5.90 -3.89
C ASP A 26 7.32 6.83 -4.93
N MET A 27 7.32 8.15 -4.71
CA MET A 27 7.91 9.09 -5.66
C MET A 27 9.40 8.82 -5.91
N ALA A 28 10.11 8.24 -4.93
CA ALA A 28 11.51 7.87 -5.04
C ALA A 28 11.76 6.75 -6.09
N GLU A 29 10.77 5.90 -6.33
CA GLU A 29 10.86 4.79 -7.28
C GLU A 29 10.99 5.26 -8.72
N SER A 30 10.64 6.52 -9.00
CA SER A 30 10.85 7.14 -10.31
C SER A 30 12.31 7.14 -10.79
N LEU A 31 13.28 7.08 -9.85
CA LEU A 31 14.70 6.97 -10.15
C LEU A 31 15.36 5.73 -9.54
N VAL A 32 14.88 5.25 -8.39
CA VAL A 32 15.43 4.05 -7.73
C VAL A 32 14.94 2.77 -8.42
N GLY A 33 13.77 2.82 -9.07
CA GLY A 33 12.99 1.64 -9.43
C GLY A 33 12.19 1.11 -8.24
N ASP A 34 11.18 0.29 -8.52
CA ASP A 34 10.42 -0.46 -7.52
C ASP A 34 11.30 -1.62 -7.00
N ILE A 35 11.83 -1.46 -5.78
CA ILE A 35 12.65 -2.47 -5.11
C ILE A 35 11.75 -3.38 -4.28
N THR A 36 11.65 -4.62 -4.71
CA THR A 36 10.83 -5.65 -4.08
C THR A 36 11.65 -6.53 -3.13
N PRO A 37 11.01 -7.33 -2.26
CA PRO A 37 11.72 -8.24 -1.36
C PRO A 37 12.61 -9.29 -2.04
N VAL A 38 12.37 -9.60 -3.32
CA VAL A 38 13.15 -10.61 -4.06
C VAL A 38 14.46 -10.05 -4.64
N ASP A 39 14.63 -8.73 -4.67
CA ASP A 39 15.82 -8.07 -5.24
C ASP A 39 17.05 -8.16 -4.33
N GLY A 40 16.90 -8.65 -3.10
CA GLY A 40 18.01 -8.89 -2.17
C GLY A 40 18.69 -7.61 -1.65
N VAL A 41 18.05 -6.45 -1.82
CA VAL A 41 18.52 -5.17 -1.28
C VAL A 41 18.14 -5.08 0.19
N SER A 42 19.09 -4.71 1.07
CA SER A 42 18.79 -4.54 2.50
C SER A 42 17.87 -3.33 2.71
N LYS A 43 17.12 -3.33 3.82
CA LYS A 43 16.22 -2.22 4.15
C LYS A 43 16.97 -0.89 4.28
N GLU A 44 18.17 -0.93 4.86
CA GLU A 44 19.02 0.23 5.06
C GLU A 44 19.50 0.80 3.73
N GLU A 45 19.87 -0.06 2.78
CA GLU A 45 20.30 0.37 1.46
C GLU A 45 19.12 0.87 0.60
N LYS A 46 17.95 0.24 0.68
CA LYS A 46 16.71 0.74 0.06
C LYS A 46 16.40 2.15 0.57
N SER A 47 16.32 2.32 1.89
CA SER A 47 16.05 3.60 2.54
C SER A 47 17.08 4.68 2.18
N ARG A 48 18.37 4.33 2.14
CA ARG A 48 19.43 5.27 1.71
C ARG A 48 19.20 5.75 0.28
N ARG A 49 18.95 4.85 -0.67
CA ARG A 49 18.70 5.19 -2.09
C ARG A 49 17.47 6.07 -2.25
N GLU A 50 16.38 5.71 -1.58
CA GLU A 50 15.12 6.45 -1.65
C GLU A 50 15.26 7.85 -1.05
N SER A 51 15.94 7.96 0.10
CA SER A 51 16.24 9.25 0.73
C SER A 51 17.11 10.14 -0.16
N GLU A 52 18.17 9.59 -0.79
CA GLU A 52 19.02 10.33 -1.72
C GLU A 52 18.24 10.83 -2.95
N THR A 53 17.37 9.99 -3.52
CA THR A 53 16.48 10.39 -4.61
C THR A 53 15.52 11.49 -4.18
N MET A 54 14.91 11.38 -3.01
CA MET A 54 13.99 12.41 -2.52
C MET A 54 14.72 13.73 -2.24
N ASN A 55 15.95 13.69 -1.73
CA ASN A 55 16.77 14.90 -1.58
C ASN A 55 17.09 15.53 -2.94
N TYR A 56 17.41 14.73 -3.96
CA TYR A 56 17.60 15.24 -5.32
C TYR A 56 16.33 15.91 -5.87
N ILE A 57 15.17 15.24 -5.77
CA ILE A 57 13.89 15.78 -6.26
C ILE A 57 13.53 17.08 -5.51
N CYS A 58 13.59 17.06 -4.19
CA CYS A 58 13.12 18.16 -3.36
C CYS A 58 14.07 19.36 -3.36
N GLU A 59 15.39 19.14 -3.36
CA GLU A 59 16.38 20.21 -3.26
C GLU A 59 16.94 20.66 -4.62
N LYS A 60 17.08 19.77 -5.59
CA LYS A 60 17.68 20.11 -6.89
C LYS A 60 16.63 20.44 -7.94
N LEU A 61 15.66 19.55 -8.15
CA LEU A 61 14.61 19.77 -9.15
C LEU A 61 13.64 20.87 -8.69
N LEU A 62 13.15 20.77 -7.45
CA LEU A 62 12.15 21.69 -6.91
C LEU A 62 12.74 22.86 -6.11
N GLY A 63 14.03 22.81 -5.75
CA GLY A 63 14.62 23.80 -4.84
C GLY A 63 14.67 25.24 -5.38
N LYS A 64 14.56 25.44 -6.70
CA LYS A 64 14.47 26.77 -7.32
C LYS A 64 13.02 27.19 -7.64
N PHE A 65 12.06 26.27 -7.60
CA PHE A 65 10.66 26.55 -7.88
C PHE A 65 9.98 27.06 -6.60
N ASN A 66 9.25 28.17 -6.71
CA ASN A 66 8.53 28.78 -5.58
C ASN A 66 9.39 28.92 -4.30
N GLY A 67 10.67 29.30 -4.47
CA GLY A 67 11.63 29.42 -3.36
C GLY A 67 11.96 28.11 -2.64
N GLY A 68 11.66 26.94 -3.23
CA GLY A 68 11.91 25.62 -2.65
C GLY A 68 10.84 25.14 -1.67
N LEU A 69 9.80 25.94 -1.40
CA LEU A 69 8.76 25.62 -0.41
C LEU A 69 8.03 24.31 -0.75
N ASN A 70 7.69 24.12 -2.03
CA ASN A 70 7.03 22.89 -2.48
C ASN A 70 7.90 21.65 -2.27
N GLY A 71 9.22 21.76 -2.49
CA GLY A 71 10.16 20.68 -2.24
C GLY A 71 10.23 20.33 -0.74
N GLN A 72 10.21 21.34 0.13
CA GLN A 72 10.19 21.13 1.58
C GLN A 72 8.91 20.43 2.05
N ASP A 73 7.74 20.84 1.54
CA ASP A 73 6.46 20.22 1.88
C ASP A 73 6.41 18.75 1.43
N ILE A 74 6.88 18.46 0.21
CA ILE A 74 6.96 17.08 -0.32
C ILE A 74 7.93 16.25 0.53
N ARG A 75 9.13 16.76 0.82
CA ARG A 75 10.14 16.06 1.62
C ARG A 75 9.62 15.72 3.01
N LYS A 76 8.89 16.65 3.64
CA LYS A 76 8.28 16.46 4.96
C LYS A 76 7.19 15.38 4.92
N LEU A 77 6.32 15.42 3.91
CA LEU A 77 5.23 14.45 3.79
C LEU A 77 5.75 13.04 3.49
N TRP A 78 6.77 12.93 2.65
CA TRP A 78 7.46 11.67 2.40
C TRP A 78 8.15 11.14 3.68
N GLN A 79 8.85 11.99 4.44
CA GLN A 79 9.46 11.57 5.69
C GLN A 79 8.43 11.05 6.70
N GLU A 80 7.28 11.72 6.80
CA GLU A 80 6.22 11.30 7.69
C GLU A 80 5.67 9.91 7.33
N TYR A 81 5.59 9.59 6.03
CA TYR A 81 5.24 8.24 5.58
C TYR A 81 6.30 7.22 6.01
N GLU A 82 7.58 7.52 5.78
CA GLU A 82 8.71 6.64 6.13
C GLU A 82 8.82 6.38 7.63
N ASP A 83 8.61 7.42 8.45
CA ASP A 83 8.69 7.32 9.92
C ASP A 83 7.55 6.43 10.47
N SER A 84 6.39 6.40 9.80
CA SER A 84 5.26 5.53 10.14
C SER A 84 4.75 5.73 11.60
N GLU A 85 4.70 6.98 12.04
CA GLU A 85 4.33 7.34 13.43
C GLU A 85 2.96 8.00 13.56
N THR A 86 2.42 8.59 12.49
CA THR A 86 1.16 9.34 12.52
C THR A 86 -0.04 8.47 12.14
N LEU A 87 -1.25 8.91 12.53
CA LEU A 87 -2.48 8.21 12.14
C LEU A 87 -2.66 8.22 10.61
N GLU A 88 -2.33 9.33 9.97
CA GLU A 88 -2.36 9.45 8.52
C GLU A 88 -1.33 8.54 7.84
N SER A 89 -0.07 8.49 8.32
CA SER A 89 0.94 7.58 7.75
C SER A 89 0.52 6.13 7.88
N ASN A 90 0.06 5.72 9.06
CA ASN A 90 -0.38 4.35 9.31
C ASN A 90 -1.57 3.97 8.44
N PHE A 91 -2.52 4.89 8.26
CA PHE A 91 -3.64 4.69 7.35
C PHE A 91 -3.18 4.54 5.89
N VAL A 92 -2.27 5.39 5.40
CA VAL A 92 -1.78 5.29 4.02
C VAL A 92 -1.00 3.99 3.81
N HIS A 93 -0.20 3.55 4.79
CA HIS A 93 0.46 2.24 4.79
C HIS A 93 -0.53 1.08 4.70
N ASP A 94 -1.65 1.14 5.41
CA ASP A 94 -2.69 0.12 5.34
C ASP A 94 -3.44 0.15 4.00
N ILE A 95 -3.66 1.34 3.44
CA ILE A 95 -4.27 1.53 2.12
C ILE A 95 -3.40 0.96 1.01
N ASP A 96 -2.09 1.18 1.05
CA ASP A 96 -1.12 0.62 0.11
C ASP A 96 -1.22 -0.92 0.06
N LYS A 97 -1.23 -1.55 1.24
CA LYS A 97 -1.39 -3.02 1.38
C LYS A 97 -2.71 -3.55 0.83
N VAL A 98 -3.83 -2.84 1.06
CA VAL A 98 -5.14 -3.25 0.54
C VAL A 98 -5.25 -3.04 -0.96
N GLU A 99 -4.61 -2.01 -1.50
CA GLU A 99 -4.52 -1.80 -2.96
C GLU A 99 -3.80 -2.98 -3.61
N LEU A 100 -2.65 -3.41 -3.06
CA LEU A 100 -1.93 -4.59 -3.53
C LEU A 100 -2.81 -5.85 -3.53
N ILE A 101 -3.53 -6.11 -2.43
CA ILE A 101 -4.44 -7.27 -2.34
C ILE A 101 -5.57 -7.18 -3.37
N THR A 102 -6.12 -5.97 -3.57
CA THR A 102 -7.17 -5.74 -4.57
C THR A 102 -6.64 -6.05 -5.97
N GLN A 103 -5.46 -5.54 -6.30
CA GLN A 103 -4.83 -5.73 -7.60
C GLN A 103 -4.48 -7.21 -7.86
N MET A 104 -4.01 -7.92 -6.82
CA MET A 104 -3.82 -9.37 -6.85
C MET A 104 -5.12 -10.09 -7.25
N VAL A 105 -6.24 -9.84 -6.55
CA VAL A 105 -7.53 -10.49 -6.86
C VAL A 105 -8.01 -10.16 -8.27
N GLU A 106 -7.87 -8.91 -8.71
CA GLU A 106 -8.32 -8.49 -10.04
C GLU A 106 -7.46 -9.07 -11.17
N TYR A 107 -6.15 -9.27 -10.95
CA TYR A 107 -5.32 -10.00 -11.91
C TYR A 107 -5.71 -11.48 -12.01
N GLU A 108 -5.96 -12.17 -10.89
CA GLU A 108 -6.44 -13.56 -10.92
C GLU A 108 -7.80 -13.67 -11.63
N ARG A 109 -8.67 -12.67 -11.42
CA ARG A 109 -9.97 -12.56 -12.11
C ARG A 109 -9.79 -12.38 -13.61
N SER A 110 -8.90 -11.49 -14.06
CA SER A 110 -8.67 -11.23 -15.48
C SER A 110 -8.09 -12.45 -16.21
N GLU A 111 -7.22 -13.19 -15.52
CA GLU A 111 -6.62 -14.44 -16.01
C GLU A 111 -7.53 -15.67 -15.78
N LYS A 112 -8.77 -15.48 -15.28
CA LYS A 112 -9.77 -16.55 -15.05
C LYS A 112 -9.24 -17.73 -14.23
N GLY A 113 -8.38 -17.47 -13.24
CA GLY A 113 -7.81 -18.49 -12.37
C GLY A 113 -6.68 -19.30 -13.00
N GLU A 114 -6.14 -18.91 -14.16
CA GLU A 114 -4.94 -19.53 -14.72
C GLU A 114 -3.65 -19.07 -14.02
N LYS A 115 -3.70 -17.91 -13.37
CA LYS A 115 -2.60 -17.35 -12.58
C LYS A 115 -3.01 -17.32 -11.12
N ASP A 116 -2.25 -18.01 -10.28
CA ASP A 116 -2.38 -17.99 -8.83
C ASP A 116 -1.34 -17.04 -8.25
N LEU A 117 -1.79 -16.04 -7.50
CA LEU A 117 -0.98 -15.02 -6.82
C LEU A 117 -1.16 -15.12 -5.30
N GLY A 118 -1.60 -16.28 -4.80
CA GLY A 118 -1.92 -16.52 -3.39
C GLY A 118 -0.77 -16.29 -2.43
N GLU A 119 0.48 -16.24 -2.91
CA GLU A 119 1.62 -15.80 -2.11
C GLU A 119 1.40 -14.41 -1.52
N PHE A 120 0.77 -13.47 -2.22
CA PHE A 120 0.61 -12.10 -1.73
C PHE A 120 -0.41 -11.95 -0.59
N THR A 121 -1.20 -12.99 -0.30
CA THR A 121 -2.19 -12.95 0.80
C THR A 121 -1.57 -12.69 2.18
N TRP A 122 -0.25 -12.95 2.39
CA TRP A 122 0.42 -12.63 3.65
C TRP A 122 0.42 -11.12 3.97
N VAL A 123 0.28 -10.26 2.95
CA VAL A 123 0.25 -8.80 3.10
C VAL A 123 -0.92 -8.37 4.00
N ALA A 124 -2.04 -9.11 3.98
CA ALA A 124 -3.19 -8.85 4.85
C ALA A 124 -2.82 -8.86 6.35
N LYS A 125 -1.85 -9.69 6.74
CA LYS A 125 -1.36 -9.77 8.14
C LYS A 125 -0.56 -8.55 8.59
N LYS A 126 -0.20 -7.65 7.66
CA LYS A 126 0.57 -6.43 7.94
C LYS A 126 -0.32 -5.20 8.09
N ILE A 127 -1.63 -5.33 7.84
CA ILE A 127 -2.60 -4.25 8.02
C ILE A 127 -2.86 -4.05 9.52
N GLN A 128 -2.85 -2.80 9.98
CA GLN A 128 -2.94 -2.46 11.40
C GLN A 128 -4.34 -2.05 11.85
N SER A 129 -5.01 -1.17 11.10
CA SER A 129 -6.37 -0.69 11.38
C SER A 129 -7.39 -1.81 11.24
N ASP A 130 -8.30 -1.90 12.21
CA ASP A 130 -9.36 -2.91 12.19
C ASP A 130 -10.36 -2.65 11.04
N GLU A 131 -10.64 -1.39 10.74
CA GLU A 131 -11.50 -1.03 9.62
C GLU A 131 -10.89 -1.42 8.26
N VAL A 132 -9.58 -1.25 8.09
CA VAL A 132 -8.89 -1.63 6.84
C VAL A 132 -8.67 -3.16 6.77
N LYS A 133 -8.49 -3.85 7.90
CA LYS A 133 -8.51 -5.32 7.94
C LYS A 133 -9.83 -5.88 7.45
N ALA A 134 -10.96 -5.28 7.85
CA ALA A 134 -12.27 -5.70 7.37
C ALA A 134 -12.39 -5.62 5.83
N TRP A 135 -11.72 -4.64 5.20
CA TRP A 135 -11.65 -4.55 3.74
C TRP A 135 -10.85 -5.70 3.13
N ALA A 136 -9.66 -5.99 3.68
CA ALA A 136 -8.83 -7.12 3.25
C ALA A 136 -9.55 -8.45 3.45
N ASP A 137 -10.22 -8.66 4.59
CA ASP A 137 -10.99 -9.87 4.87
C ASP A 137 -12.10 -10.07 3.83
N GLN A 138 -12.81 -9.00 3.46
CA GLN A 138 -13.83 -9.05 2.42
C GLN A 138 -13.23 -9.39 1.04
N LEU A 139 -12.10 -8.78 0.65
CA LEU A 139 -11.40 -9.11 -0.60
C LEU A 139 -10.94 -10.57 -0.65
N LEU A 140 -10.37 -11.08 0.44
CA LEU A 140 -9.93 -12.47 0.52
C LEU A 140 -11.12 -13.44 0.50
N TRP A 141 -12.25 -13.07 1.11
CA TRP A 141 -13.49 -13.84 1.00
C TRP A 141 -13.99 -13.88 -0.44
N GLU A 142 -14.02 -12.76 -1.15
CA GLU A 142 -14.41 -12.69 -2.56
C GLU A 142 -13.46 -13.50 -3.46
N ARG A 143 -12.15 -13.46 -3.18
CA ARG A 143 -11.15 -14.31 -3.83
C ARG A 143 -11.50 -15.79 -3.66
N LEU A 144 -11.80 -16.23 -2.45
CA LEU A 144 -12.17 -17.64 -2.18
C LEU A 144 -13.40 -18.06 -3.00
N GLN A 145 -14.42 -17.21 -3.06
CA GLN A 145 -15.62 -17.48 -3.85
C GLN A 145 -15.30 -17.56 -5.34
N MET A 146 -14.54 -16.60 -5.87
CA MET A 146 -14.12 -16.56 -7.27
C MET A 146 -13.36 -17.84 -7.68
N TRP A 147 -12.38 -18.26 -6.89
CA TRP A 147 -11.64 -19.49 -7.20
C TRP A 147 -12.49 -20.76 -7.08
N THR A 148 -13.47 -20.77 -6.16
CA THR A 148 -14.46 -21.85 -6.09
C THR A 148 -15.27 -21.94 -7.39
N GLU A 149 -15.64 -20.81 -8.00
CA GLU A 149 -16.34 -20.77 -9.29
C GLU A 149 -15.46 -21.26 -10.44
N PHE A 150 -14.14 -21.03 -10.38
CA PHE A 150 -13.18 -21.61 -11.33
C PHE A 150 -12.99 -23.12 -11.16
N GLY A 151 -13.41 -23.69 -10.03
CA GLY A 151 -13.31 -25.12 -9.75
C GLY A 151 -11.88 -25.57 -9.38
N THR A 152 -11.02 -24.63 -8.98
CA THR A 152 -9.62 -24.87 -8.61
C THR A 152 -9.33 -24.30 -7.22
N GLU A 153 -8.45 -24.96 -6.47
CA GLU A 153 -8.03 -24.49 -5.14
C GLU A 153 -6.74 -23.66 -5.29
N PRO A 154 -6.75 -22.37 -4.93
CA PRO A 154 -5.57 -21.52 -5.01
C PRO A 154 -4.66 -21.70 -3.81
N SER A 155 -3.44 -21.21 -3.93
CA SER A 155 -2.54 -21.06 -2.79
C SER A 155 -3.00 -19.95 -1.85
N TRP A 156 -2.55 -20.07 -0.61
CA TRP A 156 -2.73 -19.10 0.46
C TRP A 156 -1.47 -19.09 1.30
N ALA A 157 -1.05 -17.92 1.74
CA ALA A 157 -0.09 -17.82 2.83
C ALA A 157 -0.69 -18.43 4.10
N ASP A 158 0.17 -18.90 4.99
CA ASP A 158 -0.27 -19.55 6.23
C ASP A 158 -1.29 -18.68 6.99
N GLY A 159 -2.43 -19.24 7.38
CA GLY A 159 -3.47 -18.53 8.16
C GLY A 159 -4.18 -17.36 7.47
N THR A 160 -4.08 -17.19 6.15
CA THR A 160 -4.81 -16.11 5.43
C THR A 160 -6.08 -16.59 4.72
N LYS A 161 -6.28 -17.90 4.57
CA LYS A 161 -7.49 -18.47 3.98
C LYS A 161 -8.71 -18.19 4.87
N PRO A 162 -9.75 -17.49 4.35
CA PRO A 162 -10.97 -17.22 5.11
C PRO A 162 -11.67 -18.52 5.55
N GLN A 163 -12.14 -18.55 6.79
CA GLN A 163 -12.90 -19.67 7.36
C GLN A 163 -14.41 -19.41 7.36
N SER A 164 -14.81 -18.14 7.37
CA SER A 164 -16.20 -17.70 7.39
C SER A 164 -16.34 -16.37 6.69
N LYS A 165 -17.57 -16.05 6.26
CA LYS A 165 -17.89 -14.75 5.69
C LYS A 165 -17.59 -13.63 6.71
N PRO A 166 -16.86 -12.56 6.34
CA PRO A 166 -16.62 -11.41 7.21
C PRO A 166 -17.93 -10.72 7.62
N THR A 167 -17.96 -10.19 8.84
CA THR A 167 -19.07 -9.35 9.32
C THR A 167 -18.64 -7.90 9.20
N ILE A 168 -19.32 -7.13 8.35
CA ILE A 168 -19.07 -5.69 8.13
C ILE A 168 -19.75 -4.88 9.24
#